data_AF-I3EK49-F1
#
_entry.id   AF-I3EK49-F1
#
_cell.length_a   1.000
_cell.length_b   1.000
_cell.length_c   1.000
_cell.angle_alpha   90.00
_cell.angle_beta   90.00
_cell.angle_gamma   90.00
#
_symmetry.space_group_name_H-M   'P 1'
#
loop_
_entity.id
_entity.type
_entity.pdbx_description
1 polymer ?
#
loop_
_entity_poly.entity_id
_entity_poly.type
_entity_poly.pdbx_seq_one_letter_code
_entity_poly.pdbx_strand_id
1 'polypeptide(L)'
;MTILYKQNQIEKDKDLFYHTLCDGKEDCGVCQAVIRGVMKKIVFTQGRNSVEKSMSELEKMHGGWMAFNAFAKLREWCHEMNRRTGAFMLSLQQETDVQISKIGKSREKWNKKDWEAFIERMLEYIEENKENTLADAPKLLDYKPMGNKQYITWASVFNWHVQMHKFTYDQVNLEFKTNHILYPSRARETWSLVDGNIRKAQEALYRVCRTLDKETAMKKSKKVLEASK
;
A
#
# COMPACT_ATOMS: atom_id res chain seq x y z
N MET A 1 14.54 0.24 26.83
CA MET A 1 13.42 -0.40 27.55
C MET A 1 12.28 0.55 27.89
N THR A 2 12.56 1.79 28.32
CA THR A 2 11.55 2.78 28.78
C THR A 2 10.59 3.28 27.69
N ILE A 3 11.01 3.27 26.42
CA ILE A 3 10.19 3.74 25.27
C ILE A 3 9.10 2.70 24.91
N LEU A 4 9.48 1.41 24.89
CA LEU A 4 8.56 0.29 24.66
C LEU A 4 7.49 0.18 25.76
N TYR A 5 7.89 0.42 27.01
CA TYR A 5 6.96 0.43 28.14
C TYR A 5 5.91 1.53 28.01
N LYS A 6 6.31 2.76 27.61
CA LYS A 6 5.38 3.88 27.37
C LYS A 6 4.45 3.65 26.18
N GLN A 7 4.92 3.05 25.08
CA GLN A 7 4.06 2.70 23.94
C GLN A 7 3.01 1.66 24.32
N ASN A 8 3.40 0.61 25.03
CA ASN A 8 2.46 -0.41 25.52
C ASN A 8 1.44 0.17 26.51
N GLN A 9 1.82 1.16 27.31
CA GLN A 9 0.90 1.85 28.23
C GLN A 9 -0.10 2.73 27.46
N ILE A 10 0.34 3.48 26.44
CA ILE A 10 -0.54 4.28 25.59
C ILE A 10 -1.51 3.41 24.77
N GLU A 11 -1.06 2.25 24.28
CA GLU A 11 -1.94 1.29 23.59
C GLU A 11 -2.99 0.70 24.54
N LYS A 12 -2.57 0.28 25.74
CA LYS A 12 -3.50 -0.19 26.77
C LYS A 12 -4.49 0.88 27.22
N ASP A 13 -4.05 2.12 27.37
CA ASP A 13 -4.92 3.24 27.77
C ASP A 13 -5.91 3.62 26.65
N LYS A 14 -5.51 3.50 25.38
CA LYS A 14 -6.42 3.64 24.23
C LYS A 14 -7.46 2.51 24.22
N ASP A 15 -7.04 1.26 24.40
CA ASP A 15 -7.96 0.12 24.48
C ASP A 15 -8.93 0.25 25.66
N LEU A 16 -8.47 0.73 26.82
CA LEU A 16 -9.32 1.00 27.98
C LEU A 16 -10.31 2.14 27.71
N PHE A 17 -9.86 3.20 27.04
CA PHE A 17 -10.70 4.33 26.63
C PHE A 17 -11.81 3.88 25.68
N TYR A 18 -11.49 3.07 24.67
CA TYR A 18 -12.49 2.49 23.77
C TYR A 18 -13.44 1.51 24.48
N HIS A 19 -12.93 0.73 25.43
CA HIS A 19 -13.74 -0.14 26.30
C HIS A 19 -14.81 0.63 27.07
N THR A 20 -14.48 1.83 27.57
CA THR A 20 -15.36 2.62 28.44
C THR A 20 -16.44 3.38 27.65
N LEU A 21 -16.19 3.68 26.37
CA LEU A 21 -17.09 4.50 25.54
C LEU A 21 -18.13 3.71 24.76
N CYS A 22 -17.86 2.42 24.50
CA CYS A 22 -18.64 1.64 23.55
C CYS A 22 -19.67 0.71 24.23
N ASP A 23 -19.46 0.29 25.48
CA ASP A 23 -20.39 -0.52 26.31
C ASP A 23 -21.03 -1.71 25.57
N GLY A 24 -20.36 -2.24 24.54
CA GLY A 24 -20.84 -3.33 23.67
C GLY A 24 -22.00 -2.98 22.72
N LYS A 25 -22.35 -1.71 22.51
CA LYS A 25 -23.49 -1.30 21.66
C LYS A 25 -23.09 -1.13 20.20
N GLU A 26 -23.83 -1.77 19.30
CA GLU A 26 -23.64 -1.74 17.83
C GLU A 26 -23.79 -0.32 17.21
N ASP A 27 -24.43 0.62 17.89
CA ASP A 27 -24.74 1.96 17.35
C ASP A 27 -24.22 3.11 18.21
N CYS A 28 -23.14 2.88 18.97
CA CYS A 28 -22.48 3.96 19.69
C CYS A 28 -21.76 4.89 18.68
N GLY A 29 -22.18 6.16 18.66
CA GLY A 29 -21.64 7.18 17.75
C GLY A 29 -20.13 7.41 17.90
N VAL A 30 -19.56 7.14 19.09
CA VAL A 30 -18.12 7.20 19.32
C VAL A 30 -17.39 6.05 18.61
N CYS A 31 -17.91 4.82 18.68
CA CYS A 31 -17.31 3.68 17.97
C CYS A 31 -17.39 3.88 16.45
N GLN A 32 -18.50 4.43 15.95
CA GLN A 32 -18.62 4.78 14.52
C GLN A 32 -17.58 5.81 14.09
N ALA A 33 -17.35 6.86 14.88
CA ALA A 33 -16.35 7.88 14.57
C ALA A 33 -14.93 7.29 14.48
N VAL A 34 -14.61 6.34 15.36
CA VAL A 34 -13.32 5.63 15.37
C VAL A 34 -13.18 4.71 14.16
N ILE A 35 -14.21 3.90 13.88
CA ILE A 35 -14.27 3.02 12.70
C ILE A 35 -14.08 3.84 11.42
N ARG A 36 -14.84 4.92 11.26
CA ARG A 36 -14.70 5.84 10.12
C ARG A 36 -13.31 6.48 10.07
N GLY A 37 -12.72 6.78 11.22
CA GLY A 37 -11.35 7.28 11.32
C GLY A 37 -10.30 6.31 10.78
N VAL A 38 -10.47 5.00 11.00
CA VAL A 38 -9.62 3.95 10.42
C VAL A 38 -9.94 3.75 8.94
N MET A 39 -11.21 3.63 8.58
CA MET A 39 -11.64 3.45 7.19
C MET A 39 -11.17 4.59 6.28
N LYS A 40 -11.16 5.84 6.78
CA LYS A 40 -10.64 7.02 6.08
C LYS A 40 -9.16 6.90 5.69
N LYS A 41 -8.37 6.11 6.43
CA LYS A 41 -6.95 5.90 6.16
C LYS A 41 -6.69 4.80 5.14
N ILE A 42 -7.70 3.99 4.78
CA ILE A 42 -7.55 2.94 3.79
C ILE A 42 -7.18 3.58 2.45
N VAL A 43 -6.09 3.12 1.85
CA VAL A 43 -5.69 3.52 0.50
C VAL A 43 -6.03 2.37 -0.44
N PHE A 44 -7.26 2.35 -0.94
CA PHE A 44 -7.77 1.25 -1.78
C PHE A 44 -6.96 1.07 -3.07
N THR A 45 -6.41 2.14 -3.62
CA THR A 45 -5.58 2.09 -4.83
C THR A 45 -4.27 1.33 -4.64
N GLN A 46 -3.86 1.04 -3.40
CA GLN A 46 -2.67 0.25 -3.07
C GLN A 46 -2.93 -1.27 -3.04
N GLY A 47 -4.15 -1.71 -3.36
CA GLY A 47 -4.48 -3.13 -3.43
C GLY A 47 -4.86 -3.75 -2.09
N ARG A 48 -4.99 -5.08 -2.09
CA ARG A 48 -5.58 -5.88 -1.00
C ARG A 48 -4.89 -5.67 0.34
N ASN A 49 -3.56 -5.70 0.37
CA ASN A 49 -2.77 -5.60 1.61
C ASN A 49 -3.06 -4.32 2.41
N SER A 50 -3.31 -3.20 1.72
CA SER A 50 -3.65 -1.91 2.36
C SER A 50 -4.99 -1.97 3.11
N VAL A 51 -5.96 -2.63 2.48
CA VAL A 51 -7.30 -2.82 3.04
C VAL A 51 -7.27 -3.81 4.19
N GLU A 52 -6.64 -4.98 4.00
CA GLU A 52 -6.51 -6.02 5.02
C GLU A 52 -5.79 -5.51 6.28
N LYS A 53 -4.73 -4.71 6.13
CA LYS A 53 -4.06 -4.08 7.26
C LYS A 53 -5.03 -3.24 8.09
N SER A 54 -5.83 -2.42 7.44
CA SER A 54 -6.79 -1.55 8.12
C SER A 54 -7.96 -2.35 8.72
N MET A 55 -8.40 -3.42 8.06
CA MET A 55 -9.40 -4.34 8.61
C MET A 55 -8.88 -5.06 9.85
N SER A 56 -7.61 -5.47 9.86
CA SER A 56 -6.96 -6.04 11.05
C SER A 56 -6.86 -5.03 12.20
N GLU A 57 -6.62 -3.75 11.90
CA GLU A 57 -6.70 -2.69 12.91
C GLU A 57 -8.13 -2.57 13.47
N LEU A 58 -9.16 -2.61 12.62
CA LEU A 58 -10.56 -2.62 13.06
C LEU A 58 -10.90 -3.81 13.96
N GLU A 59 -10.45 -5.02 13.60
CA GLU A 59 -10.69 -6.24 14.36
C GLU A 59 -10.02 -6.26 15.74
N LYS A 60 -8.89 -5.56 15.89
CA LYS A 60 -8.18 -5.43 17.18
C LYS A 60 -8.83 -4.40 18.11
N MET A 61 -9.70 -3.52 17.60
CA MET A 61 -10.37 -2.54 18.45
C MET A 61 -11.50 -3.18 19.28
N HIS A 62 -11.37 -3.10 20.60
CA HIS A 62 -12.40 -3.56 21.53
C HIS A 62 -13.71 -2.77 21.37
N GLY A 63 -14.84 -3.49 21.29
CA GLY A 63 -16.19 -2.94 21.49
C GLY A 63 -16.86 -2.24 20.30
N GLY A 64 -16.22 -2.18 19.12
CA GLY A 64 -16.80 -1.54 17.92
C GLY A 64 -17.01 -2.50 16.76
N TRP A 65 -15.96 -2.71 15.96
CA TRP A 65 -16.06 -3.45 14.71
C TRP A 65 -16.43 -4.93 14.88
N MET A 66 -15.92 -5.57 15.92
CA MET A 66 -16.22 -6.99 16.22
C MET A 66 -17.65 -7.18 16.73
N ALA A 67 -18.25 -6.17 17.35
CA ALA A 67 -19.63 -6.20 17.81
C ALA A 67 -20.63 -5.93 16.67
N PHE A 68 -20.19 -5.29 15.59
CA PHE A 68 -21.07 -4.97 14.47
C PHE A 68 -21.54 -6.24 13.74
N ASN A 69 -22.85 -6.39 13.63
CA ASN A 69 -23.44 -7.31 12.67
C ASN A 69 -23.06 -6.95 11.21
N ALA A 70 -23.34 -7.87 10.29
CA ALA A 70 -22.99 -7.72 8.87
C ALA A 70 -23.61 -6.47 8.22
N PHE A 71 -24.84 -6.12 8.60
CA PHE A 71 -25.51 -4.92 8.10
C PHE A 71 -24.78 -3.64 8.53
N ALA A 72 -24.39 -3.53 9.79
CA ALA A 72 -23.64 -2.38 10.30
C ALA A 72 -22.27 -2.24 9.63
N LYS A 73 -21.55 -3.35 9.41
CA LYS A 73 -20.28 -3.34 8.65
C LYS A 73 -20.47 -2.89 7.20
N LEU A 74 -21.51 -3.40 6.54
CA LEU A 74 -21.87 -3.01 5.18
C LEU A 74 -22.23 -1.51 5.10
N ARG A 75 -22.95 -0.99 6.09
CA ARG A 75 -23.31 0.43 6.17
C ARG A 75 -22.08 1.33 6.23
N GLU A 76 -21.09 0.99 7.07
CA GLU A 76 -19.84 1.75 7.17
C GLU A 76 -19.00 1.63 5.89
N TRP A 77 -18.95 0.44 5.27
CA TRP A 77 -18.33 0.26 3.94
C TRP A 77 -18.95 1.18 2.89
N CYS A 78 -20.28 1.13 2.72
CA CYS A 78 -20.98 1.96 1.74
C CYS A 78 -20.82 3.46 2.04
N HIS A 79 -20.86 3.86 3.31
CA HIS A 79 -20.59 5.24 3.70
C HIS A 79 -19.21 5.71 3.21
N GLU A 80 -18.19 4.87 3.41
CA GLU A 80 -16.83 5.20 3.01
C GLU A 80 -16.65 5.22 1.49
N MET A 81 -17.31 4.34 0.75
CA MET A 81 -17.32 4.35 -0.71
C MET A 81 -17.97 5.63 -1.26
N ASN A 82 -19.16 5.97 -0.78
CA ASN A 82 -19.95 7.11 -1.27
C ASN A 82 -19.28 8.47 -0.99
N ARG A 83 -18.44 8.55 0.04
CA ARG A 83 -17.73 9.78 0.43
C ARG A 83 -16.54 10.07 -0.50
N ARG A 84 -15.98 9.04 -1.14
CA ARG A 84 -14.73 9.16 -1.89
C ARG A 84 -15.00 9.50 -3.35
N THR A 85 -14.06 10.23 -3.95
CA THR A 85 -14.16 10.70 -5.33
C THR A 85 -13.01 10.14 -6.17
N GLY A 86 -13.18 10.13 -7.49
CA GLY A 86 -12.16 9.68 -8.45
C GLY A 86 -12.59 8.41 -9.20
N ALA A 87 -11.99 8.19 -10.37
CA ALA A 87 -12.40 7.12 -11.28
C ALA A 87 -12.32 5.72 -10.65
N PHE A 88 -11.20 5.42 -9.97
CA PHE A 88 -11.04 4.16 -9.25
C PHE A 88 -12.11 3.96 -8.16
N MET A 89 -12.41 5.02 -7.39
CA MET A 89 -13.40 4.95 -6.31
C MET A 89 -14.83 4.81 -6.84
N LEU A 90 -15.16 5.46 -7.96
CA LEU A 90 -16.44 5.27 -8.65
C LEU A 90 -16.60 3.84 -9.15
N SER A 91 -15.54 3.27 -9.73
CA SER A 91 -15.51 1.86 -10.15
C SER A 91 -15.71 0.90 -8.97
N LEU A 92 -15.03 1.17 -7.86
CA LEU A 92 -15.17 0.38 -6.62
C LEU A 92 -16.56 0.49 -5.99
N GLN A 93 -17.19 1.66 -6.07
CA GLN A 93 -18.57 1.87 -5.63
C GLN A 93 -19.55 1.09 -6.51
N GLN A 94 -19.39 1.12 -7.84
CA GLN A 94 -20.21 0.33 -8.75
C GLN A 94 -20.06 -1.17 -8.49
N GLU A 95 -18.83 -1.65 -8.28
CA GLU A 95 -18.59 -3.05 -7.93
C GLU A 95 -19.21 -3.41 -6.57
N THR A 96 -19.15 -2.49 -5.59
CA THR A 96 -19.83 -2.66 -4.30
C THR A 96 -21.33 -2.92 -4.50
N ASP A 97 -22.01 -2.10 -5.31
CA ASP A 97 -23.43 -2.28 -5.58
C ASP A 97 -23.74 -3.58 -6.33
N VAL A 98 -22.88 -3.96 -7.28
CA VAL A 98 -22.96 -5.24 -8.00
C VAL A 98 -22.86 -6.42 -7.03
N GLN A 99 -21.89 -6.41 -6.12
CA GLN A 99 -21.68 -7.50 -5.15
C GLN A 99 -22.81 -7.57 -4.11
N ILE A 100 -23.34 -6.43 -3.67
CA ILE A 100 -24.52 -6.39 -2.81
C ILE A 100 -25.71 -7.05 -3.51
N SER A 101 -25.94 -6.73 -4.80
CA SER A 101 -27.03 -7.30 -5.58
C SER A 101 -26.85 -8.82 -5.80
N LYS A 102 -25.63 -9.28 -6.07
CA LYS A 102 -25.30 -10.71 -6.27
C LYS A 102 -25.60 -11.58 -5.04
N ILE A 103 -25.58 -11.03 -3.83
CA ILE A 103 -25.95 -11.79 -2.62
C ILE A 103 -27.45 -12.08 -2.57
N GLY A 104 -28.29 -11.29 -3.25
CA GLY A 104 -29.72 -11.59 -3.44
C GLY A 104 -30.56 -11.55 -2.16
N LYS A 105 -30.03 -10.95 -1.09
CA LYS A 105 -30.72 -10.79 0.21
C LYS A 105 -30.83 -9.31 0.56
N SER A 106 -31.89 -8.94 1.27
CA SER A 106 -31.98 -7.60 1.87
C SER A 106 -30.82 -7.38 2.84
N ARG A 107 -30.27 -6.16 2.88
CA ARG A 107 -29.03 -5.84 3.61
C ARG A 107 -29.14 -6.15 5.10
N GLU A 108 -30.33 -5.98 5.66
CA GLU A 108 -30.67 -6.23 7.07
C GLU A 108 -30.66 -7.72 7.42
N LYS A 109 -30.78 -8.61 6.43
CA LYS A 109 -30.77 -10.07 6.60
C LYS A 109 -29.39 -10.69 6.37
N TRP A 110 -28.37 -9.88 6.10
CA TRP A 110 -27.02 -10.39 5.92
C TRP A 110 -26.52 -10.97 7.23
N ASN A 111 -25.94 -12.17 7.14
CA ASN A 111 -25.25 -12.80 8.24
C ASN A 111 -23.72 -12.62 8.09
N LYS A 112 -22.96 -13.14 9.06
CA LYS A 112 -21.49 -13.07 9.04
C LYS A 112 -20.88 -13.68 7.76
N LYS A 113 -21.41 -14.80 7.26
CA LYS A 113 -20.91 -15.44 6.03
C LYS A 113 -21.18 -14.58 4.79
N ASP A 114 -22.32 -13.90 4.75
CA ASP A 114 -22.64 -12.97 3.65
C ASP A 114 -21.64 -11.80 3.64
N TRP A 115 -21.31 -11.25 4.82
CA TRP A 115 -20.26 -10.22 4.96
C TRP A 115 -18.87 -10.73 4.54
N GLU A 116 -18.47 -11.91 5.00
CA GLU A 116 -17.16 -12.50 4.67
C GLU A 116 -17.02 -12.76 3.15
N ALA A 117 -18.08 -13.27 2.51
CA ALA A 117 -18.10 -13.47 1.07
C ALA A 117 -18.05 -12.14 0.30
N PHE A 118 -18.77 -11.12 0.78
CA PHE A 118 -18.73 -9.78 0.21
C PHE A 118 -17.33 -9.18 0.29
N ILE A 119 -16.73 -9.14 1.48
CA ILE A 119 -15.43 -8.47 1.67
C ILE A 119 -14.34 -9.18 0.88
N GLU A 120 -14.34 -10.52 0.83
CA GLU A 120 -13.35 -11.27 0.05
C GLU A 120 -13.40 -10.91 -1.43
N ARG A 121 -14.60 -10.86 -2.03
CA ARG A 121 -14.77 -10.45 -3.43
C ARG A 121 -14.34 -9.00 -3.67
N MET A 122 -14.62 -8.10 -2.73
CA MET A 122 -14.14 -6.72 -2.84
C MET A 122 -12.61 -6.67 -2.78
N LEU A 123 -11.96 -7.46 -1.92
CA LEU A 123 -10.50 -7.55 -1.83
C LEU A 123 -9.88 -8.11 -3.12
N GLU A 124 -10.49 -9.14 -3.72
CA GLU A 124 -10.10 -9.66 -5.04
C GLU A 124 -10.17 -8.56 -6.11
N TYR A 125 -11.31 -7.88 -6.21
CA TYR A 125 -11.49 -6.79 -7.16
C TYR A 125 -10.48 -5.65 -6.98
N ILE A 126 -10.24 -5.26 -5.72
CA ILE A 126 -9.27 -4.21 -5.38
C ILE A 126 -7.86 -4.62 -5.79
N GLU A 127 -7.49 -5.89 -5.63
CA GLU A 127 -6.18 -6.39 -6.04
C GLU A 127 -6.02 -6.41 -7.57
N GLU A 128 -7.06 -6.84 -8.28
CA GLU A 128 -7.09 -6.88 -9.75
C GLU A 128 -7.03 -5.49 -10.37
N ASN A 129 -7.67 -4.50 -9.73
CA ASN A 129 -7.83 -3.16 -10.27
C ASN A 129 -6.93 -2.11 -9.59
N LYS A 130 -6.06 -2.51 -8.67
CA LYS A 130 -5.15 -1.59 -7.98
C LYS A 130 -4.41 -0.74 -9.01
N GLU A 131 -4.25 0.53 -8.69
CA GLU A 131 -3.52 1.42 -9.58
C GLU A 131 -2.07 0.91 -9.69
N ASN A 132 -1.62 0.59 -10.90
CA ASN A 132 -0.21 0.33 -11.18
C ASN A 132 0.55 1.63 -10.91
N THR A 133 1.09 1.73 -9.70
CA THR A 133 1.32 3.02 -9.03
C THR A 133 2.75 3.50 -9.22
N LEU A 134 3.11 3.66 -10.50
CA LEU A 134 4.30 4.38 -10.98
C LEU A 134 4.13 4.71 -12.47
N ALA A 135 2.96 5.25 -12.84
CA ALA A 135 2.73 5.79 -14.18
C ALA A 135 3.85 6.79 -14.54
N ASP A 136 4.43 6.61 -15.72
CA ASP A 136 5.55 7.42 -16.23
C ASP A 136 6.81 7.44 -15.35
N ALA A 137 7.02 6.39 -14.55
CA ALA A 137 8.26 6.24 -13.82
C ALA A 137 9.47 6.30 -14.75
N PRO A 138 10.56 7.00 -14.37
CA PRO A 138 11.79 7.02 -15.14
C PRO A 138 12.32 5.60 -15.38
N LYS A 139 12.46 5.20 -16.65
CA LYS A 139 12.95 3.86 -17.01
C LYS A 139 14.44 3.95 -17.27
N LEU A 140 15.20 2.89 -16.93
CA LEU A 140 16.65 2.91 -17.15
C LEU A 140 17.01 3.11 -18.63
N LEU A 141 16.17 2.58 -19.53
CA LEU A 141 16.35 2.67 -20.98
C LEU A 141 16.53 4.11 -21.47
N ASP A 142 15.85 5.07 -20.84
CA ASP A 142 15.89 6.48 -21.21
C ASP A 142 17.25 7.14 -20.89
N TYR A 143 18.07 6.49 -20.06
CA TYR A 143 19.36 6.99 -19.59
C TYR A 143 20.57 6.32 -20.25
N LYS A 144 20.35 5.36 -21.16
CA LYS A 144 21.42 4.71 -21.95
C LYS A 144 22.43 5.68 -22.58
N PRO A 145 22.03 6.85 -23.12
CA PRO A 145 22.97 7.82 -23.71
C PRO A 145 24.01 8.37 -22.72
N MET A 146 23.77 8.28 -21.40
CA MET A 146 24.66 8.83 -20.38
C MET A 146 25.89 7.95 -20.09
N GLY A 147 25.98 6.76 -20.70
CA GLY A 147 27.15 5.88 -20.60
C GLY A 147 27.53 5.56 -19.15
N ASN A 148 28.67 6.08 -18.69
CA ASN A 148 29.27 5.76 -17.38
C ASN A 148 28.56 6.42 -16.18
N LYS A 149 27.49 7.20 -16.41
CA LYS A 149 26.67 7.81 -15.35
C LYS A 149 25.19 7.43 -15.48
N GLN A 150 24.86 6.44 -16.31
CA GLN A 150 23.46 6.11 -16.59
C GLN A 150 22.71 5.68 -15.33
N TYR A 151 23.34 4.88 -14.46
CA TYR A 151 22.66 4.29 -13.32
C TYR A 151 22.41 5.31 -12.22
N ILE A 152 23.40 6.14 -11.89
CA ILE A 152 23.27 7.15 -10.84
C ILE A 152 22.33 8.29 -11.26
N THR A 153 22.34 8.68 -12.53
CA THR A 153 21.40 9.69 -13.04
C THR A 153 19.97 9.15 -13.01
N TRP A 154 19.74 7.93 -13.50
CA TRP A 154 18.44 7.27 -13.39
C TRP A 154 17.96 7.21 -11.93
N ALA A 155 18.80 6.72 -11.01
CA ALA A 155 18.43 6.61 -9.60
C ALA A 155 18.09 7.97 -8.95
N SER A 156 18.78 9.04 -9.36
CA SER A 156 18.50 10.40 -8.88
C SER A 156 17.13 10.88 -9.31
N VAL A 157 16.80 10.73 -10.60
CA VAL A 157 15.50 11.16 -11.15
C VAL A 157 14.37 10.27 -10.66
N PHE A 158 14.59 8.96 -10.58
CA PHE A 158 13.64 8.00 -10.02
C PHE A 158 13.32 8.32 -8.55
N ASN A 159 14.35 8.56 -7.71
CA ASN A 159 14.13 8.94 -6.31
C ASN A 159 13.37 10.27 -6.18
N TRP A 160 13.68 11.25 -7.03
CA TRP A 160 12.94 12.51 -7.06
C TRP A 160 11.47 12.31 -7.44
N HIS A 161 11.19 11.49 -8.46
CA HIS A 161 9.83 11.16 -8.88
C HIS A 161 9.04 10.46 -7.75
N VAL A 162 9.67 9.49 -7.08
CA VAL A 162 9.10 8.82 -5.89
C VAL A 162 8.77 9.81 -4.77
N GLN A 163 9.65 10.78 -4.51
CA GLN A 163 9.42 11.80 -3.48
C GLN A 163 8.33 12.80 -3.87
N MET A 164 8.37 13.31 -5.10
CA MET A 164 7.43 14.33 -5.59
C MET A 164 5.99 13.81 -5.64
N HIS A 165 5.81 12.54 -6.01
CA HIS A 165 4.49 11.91 -6.08
C HIS A 165 4.13 11.13 -4.81
N LYS A 166 4.98 11.17 -3.79
CA LYS A 166 4.76 10.54 -2.48
C LYS A 166 4.42 9.05 -2.60
N PHE A 167 5.04 8.34 -3.55
CA PHE A 167 4.85 6.90 -3.66
C PHE A 167 5.35 6.20 -2.41
N THR A 168 4.68 5.10 -2.03
CA THR A 168 5.08 4.29 -0.88
C THR A 168 6.11 3.25 -1.28
N TYR A 169 6.76 2.64 -0.27
CA TYR A 169 7.70 1.55 -0.49
C TYR A 169 7.06 0.40 -1.28
N ASP A 170 5.83 0.02 -0.93
CA ASP A 170 5.12 -1.10 -1.55
C ASP A 170 4.76 -0.81 -3.00
N GLN A 171 4.39 0.43 -3.33
CA GLN A 171 4.11 0.85 -4.71
C GLN A 171 5.36 0.73 -5.60
N VAL A 172 6.51 1.20 -5.10
CA VAL A 172 7.79 1.06 -5.81
C VAL A 172 8.22 -0.40 -5.93
N ASN A 173 8.03 -1.19 -4.87
CA ASN A 173 8.37 -2.60 -4.87
C ASN A 173 7.51 -3.39 -5.86
N LEU A 174 6.22 -3.06 -5.96
CA LEU A 174 5.31 -3.63 -6.94
C LEU A 174 5.75 -3.28 -8.36
N GLU A 175 6.08 -2.02 -8.63
CA GLU A 175 6.58 -1.59 -9.94
C GLU A 175 7.85 -2.37 -10.34
N PHE A 176 8.79 -2.55 -9.42
CA PHE A 176 9.99 -3.34 -9.66
C PHE A 176 9.71 -4.82 -9.92
N LYS A 177 8.66 -5.40 -9.33
CA LYS A 177 8.24 -6.78 -9.60
C LYS A 177 7.55 -6.91 -10.96
N THR A 178 6.59 -6.02 -11.25
CA THR A 178 5.78 -6.05 -12.47
C THR A 178 6.61 -5.71 -13.71
N ASN A 179 7.41 -4.65 -13.63
CA ASN A 179 8.16 -4.09 -14.75
C ASN A 179 9.66 -4.38 -14.66
N HIS A 180 10.02 -5.58 -14.17
CA HIS A 180 11.39 -5.95 -13.80
C HIS A 180 12.46 -5.80 -14.90
N ILE A 181 12.06 -5.85 -16.18
CA ILE A 181 12.93 -5.67 -17.35
C ILE A 181 13.36 -4.21 -17.54
N LEU A 182 12.57 -3.25 -17.06
CA LEU A 182 12.80 -1.81 -17.25
C LEU A 182 13.82 -1.22 -16.26
N TYR A 183 14.26 -2.00 -15.27
CA TYR A 183 15.07 -1.54 -14.13
C TYR A 183 16.28 -2.45 -13.88
N PRO A 184 17.38 -1.93 -13.30
CA PRO A 184 18.55 -2.75 -12.98
C PRO A 184 18.22 -3.82 -11.93
N SER A 185 18.55 -5.08 -12.20
CA SER A 185 18.25 -6.22 -11.29
C SER A 185 18.79 -6.02 -9.87
N ARG A 186 20.08 -5.69 -9.74
CA ARG A 186 20.71 -5.39 -8.44
C ARG A 186 20.04 -4.25 -7.69
N ALA A 187 19.54 -3.25 -8.41
CA ALA A 187 18.86 -2.09 -7.82
C ALA A 187 17.49 -2.51 -7.27
N ARG A 188 16.74 -3.34 -8.01
CA ARG A 188 15.47 -3.93 -7.56
C ARG A 188 15.63 -4.86 -6.37
N GLU A 189 16.61 -5.76 -6.41
CA GLU A 189 16.92 -6.69 -5.31
C GLU A 189 17.23 -5.91 -4.03
N THR A 190 18.07 -4.88 -4.13
CA THR A 190 18.43 -4.04 -2.99
C THR A 190 17.23 -3.32 -2.39
N TRP A 191 16.30 -2.86 -3.23
CA TRP A 191 15.05 -2.28 -2.74
C TRP A 191 14.29 -3.26 -1.85
N SER A 192 14.14 -4.51 -2.29
CA SER A 192 13.38 -5.55 -1.60
C SER A 192 13.99 -6.02 -0.26
N LEU A 193 15.31 -5.81 -0.08
CA LEU A 193 16.04 -6.19 1.14
C LEU A 193 15.92 -5.15 2.27
N VAL A 194 15.36 -3.99 1.98
CA VAL A 194 15.16 -2.95 2.97
C VAL A 194 13.76 -3.09 3.55
N ASP A 195 13.68 -3.40 4.84
CA ASP A 195 12.46 -3.70 5.62
C ASP A 195 11.40 -2.57 5.60
N GLY A 196 10.69 -2.42 4.48
CA GLY A 196 9.56 -1.49 4.28
C GLY A 196 9.90 0.01 4.31
N ASN A 197 11.14 0.39 4.61
CA ASN A 197 11.51 1.78 4.83
C ASN A 197 11.94 2.47 3.54
N ILE A 198 11.06 3.32 3.00
CA ILE A 198 11.29 3.99 1.71
C ILE A 198 12.56 4.84 1.67
N ARG A 199 12.90 5.55 2.75
CA ARG A 199 14.09 6.41 2.77
C ARG A 199 15.36 5.58 2.70
N LYS A 200 15.44 4.52 3.50
CA LYS A 200 16.55 3.56 3.46
C LYS A 200 16.63 2.86 2.09
N ALA A 201 15.48 2.55 1.48
CA ALA A 201 15.43 1.93 0.17
C ALA A 201 15.97 2.86 -0.93
N GLN A 202 15.59 4.14 -0.91
CA GLN A 202 16.14 5.17 -1.82
C GLN A 202 17.64 5.39 -1.64
N GLU A 203 18.13 5.41 -0.40
CA GLU A 203 19.56 5.50 -0.08
C GLU A 203 20.32 4.27 -0.59
N ALA A 204 19.78 3.07 -0.40
CA ALA A 204 20.39 1.82 -0.85
C ALA A 204 20.41 1.70 -2.38
N LEU A 205 19.30 2.09 -3.04
CA LEU A 205 19.19 2.18 -4.50
C LEU A 205 20.31 3.07 -5.07
N TYR A 206 20.47 4.28 -4.52
CA TYR A 206 21.48 5.23 -4.96
C TYR A 206 22.90 4.68 -4.82
N ARG A 207 23.21 4.03 -3.70
CA ARG A 207 24.54 3.41 -3.47
C ARG A 207 24.84 2.31 -4.49
N VAL A 208 23.86 1.45 -4.78
CA VAL A 208 24.04 0.35 -5.74
C VAL A 208 24.21 0.87 -7.16
N CYS A 209 23.42 1.86 -7.56
CA CYS A 209 23.56 2.50 -8.87
C CYS A 209 24.93 3.16 -9.06
N ARG A 210 25.48 3.80 -8.00
CA ARG A 210 26.85 4.32 -8.03
C ARG A 210 27.90 3.21 -8.22
N THR A 211 27.71 2.05 -7.61
CA THR A 211 28.60 0.89 -7.79
C THR A 211 28.51 0.34 -9.22
N LEU A 212 27.30 0.24 -9.78
CA LEU A 212 27.09 -0.22 -11.16
C LEU A 212 27.78 0.69 -12.20
N ASP A 213 27.72 2.01 -12.02
CA ASP A 213 28.43 2.97 -12.88
C ASP A 213 29.96 2.79 -12.81
N LYS A 214 30.51 2.58 -11.61
CA LYS A 214 31.95 2.29 -11.44
C LYS A 214 32.37 1.00 -12.13
N GLU A 215 31.61 -0.07 -11.95
CA GLU A 215 31.87 -1.36 -12.60
C GLU A 215 31.81 -1.24 -14.13
N THR A 216 30.85 -0.46 -14.65
CA THR A 216 30.71 -0.19 -16.09
C THR A 216 31.93 0.55 -16.64
N ALA A 217 32.39 1.59 -15.93
CA ALA A 217 33.56 2.35 -16.31
C ALA A 217 34.83 1.47 -16.35
N MET A 218 35.05 0.64 -15.33
CA MET A 218 36.20 -0.27 -15.27
C MET A 218 36.19 -1.31 -16.40
N LYS A 219 35.03 -1.90 -16.71
CA LYS A 219 34.89 -2.86 -17.83
C LYS A 219 35.17 -2.20 -19.18
N LYS A 220 34.72 -0.97 -19.40
CA LYS A 220 34.99 -0.22 -20.63
C LYS A 220 36.48 0.07 -20.80
N SER A 221 37.15 0.53 -19.74
CA SER A 221 38.60 0.75 -19.75
C SER A 221 39.37 -0.53 -20.08
N LYS A 222 38.98 -1.68 -19.50
CA LYS A 222 39.61 -2.98 -19.77
C LYS A 222 39.44 -3.41 -21.23
N LYS A 223 38.24 -3.28 -21.81
CA LYS A 223 37.99 -3.60 -23.22
C LYS A 223 38.78 -2.72 -24.19
N VAL A 224 38.93 -1.42 -23.90
CA VAL A 224 39.74 -0.52 -24.74
C VAL A 224 41.22 -0.92 -24.72
N LEU A 225 41.74 -1.29 -23.53
CA LEU A 225 43.09 -1.79 -23.38
C LEU A 225 43.33 -3.13 -24.10
N GLU A 226 42.34 -4.03 -24.11
CA GLU A 226 42.40 -5.32 -24.82
C GLU A 226 42.29 -5.15 -26.34
N ALA A 227 41.52 -4.16 -26.82
CA ALA A 227 41.38 -3.86 -28.26
C ALA A 227 42.55 -3.04 -28.84
N SER A 228 43.43 -2.49 -27.98
CA SER A 228 44.61 -1.71 -28.39
C SER A 228 45.91 -2.53 -28.35
N LYS A 229 45.82 -3.85 -28.13
CA LYS A 229 46.90 -4.83 -28.20
C LYS A 229 46.73 -5.68 -29.45
#